data_AF-A0A2E5XL22-F1
#
_entry.id   AF-A0A2E5XL22-F1
#
_cell.length_a   1.000
_cell.length_b   1.000
_cell.length_c   1.000
_cell.angle_alpha   90.00
_cell.angle_beta   90.00
_cell.angle_gamma   90.00
#
_symmetry.space_group_name_H-M   'P 1'
#
loop_
_entity.id
_entity.type
_entity.pdbx_description
1 polymer ?
#
loop_
_entity_poly.entity_id
_entity_poly.type
_entity_poly.pdbx_seq_one_letter_code
_entity_poly.pdbx_strand_id
1 'polypeptide(L)'
;MTVPCKGWCGLSAPSSSEDRCSGCMVLEKSFLALDPSQRPTTKERRMASEKIDPTRGLSSEQMFLSVADSFNENSLPDSFKSSRGSTGSLSRHIAEQWQDAKMHLSFNGRIIQGVYPLPNSGGTCHLQVKEDGEIAIDGVRLDGPLPIADLCDWLSNPHRIGSIRSWKNFLISLSNCCVRLPLNSQQADWPKHLFQRGWDAIDAPDPSVTMEFPGSNLHPFLKTIAMISGREPSLHCSLGSIARKSPEVITRFGGAASSEWSELIRREDREEFRRLHNITIHPRLVVDGDHRLRMIVLRSGSPTTVAVPVNPRVWRCLVHSLMFPEGSEEGNLAKHLFWVWESEEADWQPTLPQIKSSRMLRETIDSLGPKSSIEAVTTSLSDDPGICVIGSSGLAYHIQGRPSDGAKFIVTAYPSKSHISKAGSIGIPLCIDSQKVGGLQLPAGDICTSYVLSLRHDTTSRHSIFTVEHLLHICEFTNESFNFNGDLDQWWEHVQENLEMFEDGGFFGHEEEHDEDWEPDVPDGAPTPDMFPEEPEPPEQERPRWSGATIDELMENMRNFPRGMEEET
;
A
#
# COMPACT_ATOMS: atom_id res chain seq x y z
N MET A 1 -28.87 -25.38 11.44
CA MET A 1 -27.54 -25.70 10.86
C MET A 1 -26.72 -24.44 10.97
N THR A 2 -25.55 -24.50 11.63
CA THR A 2 -24.65 -23.34 11.72
C THR A 2 -24.02 -23.10 10.34
N VAL A 3 -24.16 -21.89 9.81
CA VAL A 3 -23.59 -21.51 8.52
C VAL A 3 -22.07 -21.41 8.68
N PRO A 4 -21.26 -22.00 7.78
CA PRO A 4 -19.81 -21.86 7.86
C PRO A 4 -19.40 -20.40 7.62
N CYS A 5 -18.37 -19.95 8.32
CA CYS A 5 -17.71 -18.67 8.04
C CYS A 5 -17.16 -18.72 6.61
N LYS A 6 -17.50 -17.74 5.77
CA LYS A 6 -16.97 -17.58 4.41
C LYS A 6 -15.52 -17.12 4.36
N GLY A 7 -14.91 -16.85 5.52
CA GLY A 7 -13.48 -16.60 5.65
C GLY A 7 -12.66 -17.90 5.64
N TRP A 8 -11.39 -17.80 6.05
CA TRP A 8 -10.44 -18.90 5.96
C TRP A 8 -10.27 -19.72 7.24
N CYS A 9 -10.92 -19.35 8.35
CA CYS A 9 -10.75 -20.04 9.64
C CYS A 9 -11.37 -21.45 9.67
N GLY A 10 -12.35 -21.73 8.79
CA GLY A 10 -13.05 -23.01 8.72
C GLY A 10 -13.99 -23.29 9.90
N LEU A 11 -14.34 -22.24 10.67
CA LEU A 11 -15.29 -22.30 11.79
C LEU A 11 -16.66 -21.73 11.37
N SER A 12 -17.62 -21.67 12.30
CA SER A 12 -18.95 -21.14 12.00
C SER A 12 -18.95 -19.61 11.88
N ALA A 13 -19.86 -19.08 11.05
CA ALA A 13 -20.12 -17.66 10.93
C ALA A 13 -20.50 -17.07 12.31
N PRO A 14 -20.11 -15.83 12.61
CA PRO A 14 -20.41 -15.21 13.91
C PRO A 14 -21.91 -15.05 14.15
N SER A 15 -22.68 -14.69 13.12
CA SER A 15 -24.13 -14.50 13.21
C SER A 15 -24.83 -14.71 11.86
N SER A 16 -26.15 -14.51 11.83
CA SER A 16 -26.93 -14.60 10.59
C SER A 16 -26.73 -13.39 9.67
N SER A 17 -26.29 -12.26 10.21
CA SER A 17 -26.07 -11.00 9.48
C SER A 17 -24.66 -10.88 8.92
N GLU A 18 -23.68 -11.56 9.53
CA GLU A 18 -22.27 -11.43 9.19
C GLU A 18 -21.70 -12.81 8.84
N ASP A 19 -21.33 -12.98 7.57
CA ASP A 19 -20.91 -14.28 7.02
C ASP A 19 -19.41 -14.57 7.23
N ARG A 20 -18.66 -13.58 7.71
CA ARG A 20 -17.23 -13.67 8.07
C ARG A 20 -17.04 -13.21 9.50
N CYS A 21 -16.09 -13.81 10.23
CA CYS A 21 -15.72 -13.29 11.55
C CYS A 21 -14.69 -12.15 11.48
N SER A 22 -14.61 -11.34 12.53
CA SER A 22 -13.68 -10.21 12.70
C SER A 22 -12.24 -10.58 12.34
N GLY A 23 -11.75 -11.73 12.84
CA GLY A 23 -10.41 -12.22 12.53
C GLY A 23 -10.17 -12.45 11.03
N CYS A 24 -11.12 -13.05 10.31
CA CYS A 24 -10.98 -13.25 8.86
C CYS A 24 -11.11 -11.95 8.06
N MET A 25 -11.81 -10.94 8.56
CA MET A 25 -11.89 -9.62 7.92
C MET A 25 -10.59 -8.84 8.09
N VAL A 26 -10.05 -8.77 9.31
CA VAL A 26 -8.76 -8.11 9.60
C VAL A 26 -7.60 -8.73 8.81
N LEU A 27 -7.61 -10.04 8.64
CA LEU A 27 -6.53 -10.74 7.92
C LEU A 27 -6.60 -10.59 6.40
N GLU A 28 -7.71 -10.16 5.80
CA GLU A 28 -7.80 -10.07 4.33
C GLU A 28 -6.82 -9.08 3.73
N LYS A 29 -6.81 -7.84 4.25
CA LYS A 29 -5.86 -6.81 3.81
C LYS A 29 -4.41 -7.26 4.04
N SER A 30 -4.17 -8.05 5.08
CA SER A 30 -2.83 -8.53 5.45
C SER A 30 -2.36 -9.73 4.63
N PHE A 31 -3.28 -10.61 4.22
CA PHE A 31 -2.98 -11.80 3.43
C PHE A 31 -2.87 -11.50 1.94
N LEU A 32 -3.70 -10.60 1.42
CA LEU A 32 -3.76 -10.29 0.00
C LEU A 32 -3.03 -9.00 -0.37
N ALA A 33 -2.66 -8.18 0.63
CA ALA A 33 -2.11 -6.84 0.45
C ALA A 33 -2.96 -5.98 -0.49
N LEU A 34 -4.27 -6.23 -0.51
CA LEU A 34 -5.22 -5.71 -1.47
C LEU A 34 -6.32 -4.96 -0.73
N ASP A 35 -6.68 -3.78 -1.24
CA ASP A 35 -7.86 -3.08 -0.75
C ASP A 35 -9.16 -3.81 -1.19
N PRO A 36 -10.17 -3.97 -0.32
CA PRO A 36 -11.42 -4.64 -0.68
C PRO A 36 -12.13 -4.03 -1.91
N SER A 37 -12.00 -2.72 -2.15
CA SER A 37 -12.54 -2.06 -3.36
C SER A 37 -11.94 -2.58 -4.67
N GLN A 38 -10.78 -3.26 -4.60
CA GLN A 38 -10.16 -3.86 -5.76
C GLN A 38 -10.70 -5.24 -6.12
N ARG A 39 -11.55 -5.83 -5.27
CA ARG A 39 -12.26 -7.07 -5.54
C ARG A 39 -13.57 -6.74 -6.28
N PRO A 40 -13.77 -7.26 -7.51
CA PRO A 40 -14.97 -6.97 -8.27
C PRO A 40 -16.21 -7.55 -7.60
N THR A 41 -17.29 -6.78 -7.65
CA THR A 41 -18.64 -7.20 -7.29
C THR A 41 -19.11 -8.34 -8.20
N THR A 42 -20.16 -9.07 -7.79
CA THR A 42 -20.76 -10.12 -8.63
C THR A 42 -21.22 -9.60 -9.99
N LYS A 43 -21.75 -8.36 -10.06
CA LYS A 43 -22.15 -7.73 -11.33
C LYS A 43 -20.93 -7.50 -12.22
N GLU A 44 -19.85 -6.96 -11.68
CA GLU A 44 -18.61 -6.70 -12.41
C GLU A 44 -17.93 -7.98 -12.89
N ARG A 45 -17.92 -9.02 -12.05
CA ARG A 45 -17.43 -10.36 -12.41
C ARG A 45 -18.19 -10.90 -13.61
N ARG A 46 -19.52 -10.85 -13.59
CA ARG A 46 -20.35 -11.29 -14.71
C ARG A 46 -20.04 -10.53 -16.00
N MET A 47 -20.04 -9.19 -15.94
CA MET A 47 -19.76 -8.35 -17.12
C MET A 47 -18.36 -8.60 -17.72
N ALA A 48 -17.36 -8.85 -16.87
CA ALA A 48 -16.02 -9.20 -17.33
C ALA A 48 -15.95 -10.64 -17.87
N SER A 49 -16.65 -11.58 -17.23
CA SER A 49 -16.73 -12.99 -17.63
C SER A 49 -17.36 -13.13 -19.01
N GLU A 50 -18.45 -12.41 -19.30
CA GLU A 50 -19.14 -12.44 -20.60
C GLU A 50 -18.21 -12.15 -21.79
N LYS A 51 -17.14 -11.37 -21.59
CA LYS A 51 -16.15 -11.04 -22.63
C LYS A 51 -15.17 -12.18 -22.94
N ILE A 52 -14.98 -13.11 -22.01
CA ILE A 52 -14.04 -14.23 -22.12
C ILE A 52 -14.72 -15.59 -22.17
N ASP A 53 -15.96 -15.71 -21.71
CA ASP A 53 -16.73 -16.96 -21.66
C ASP A 53 -16.74 -17.73 -22.99
N PRO A 54 -16.91 -17.09 -24.17
CA PRO A 54 -16.89 -17.79 -25.46
C PRO A 54 -15.55 -18.48 -25.77
N THR A 55 -14.47 -18.06 -25.10
CA THR A 55 -13.10 -18.52 -25.36
C THR A 55 -12.43 -19.11 -24.12
N ARG A 56 -13.14 -19.23 -22.99
CA ARG A 56 -12.58 -19.79 -21.76
C ARG A 56 -12.19 -21.25 -21.96
N GLY A 57 -10.96 -21.59 -21.57
CA GLY A 57 -10.37 -22.92 -21.79
C GLY A 57 -9.68 -23.09 -23.15
N LEU A 58 -9.74 -22.09 -24.04
CA LEU A 58 -8.91 -22.04 -25.25
C LEU A 58 -7.49 -21.52 -24.92
N SER A 59 -6.66 -21.35 -25.96
CA SER A 59 -5.34 -20.76 -25.78
C SER A 59 -5.43 -19.32 -25.26
N SER A 60 -4.41 -18.88 -24.52
CA SER A 60 -4.38 -17.50 -23.99
C SER A 60 -4.45 -16.46 -25.10
N GLU A 61 -3.88 -16.74 -26.27
CA GLU A 61 -4.00 -15.88 -27.45
C GLU A 61 -5.46 -15.68 -27.87
N GLN A 62 -6.24 -16.76 -28.01
CA GLN A 62 -7.66 -16.67 -28.39
C GLN A 62 -8.49 -15.93 -27.35
N MET A 63 -8.20 -16.13 -26.07
CA MET A 63 -8.85 -15.40 -24.98
C MET A 63 -8.59 -13.89 -25.08
N PHE A 64 -7.33 -13.49 -25.27
CA PHE A 64 -6.97 -12.07 -25.41
C PHE A 64 -7.59 -11.43 -26.65
N LEU A 65 -7.68 -12.15 -27.77
CA LEU A 65 -8.33 -11.65 -28.98
C LEU A 65 -9.83 -11.40 -28.73
N SER A 66 -10.52 -12.32 -28.05
CA SER A 66 -11.94 -12.15 -27.66
C SER A 66 -12.15 -10.88 -26.81
N VAL A 67 -11.28 -10.68 -25.80
CA VAL A 67 -11.30 -9.46 -24.97
C VAL A 67 -11.13 -8.21 -25.84
N ALA A 68 -10.16 -8.21 -26.74
CA ALA A 68 -9.86 -7.07 -27.59
C ALA A 68 -10.95 -6.77 -28.61
N ASP A 69 -11.67 -7.78 -29.11
CA ASP A 69 -12.78 -7.60 -30.05
C ASP A 69 -14.03 -7.01 -29.37
N SER A 70 -14.20 -7.23 -28.06
CA SER A 70 -15.26 -6.59 -27.26
C SER A 70 -14.99 -5.11 -26.93
N PHE A 71 -13.80 -4.62 -27.24
CA PHE A 71 -13.33 -3.32 -26.78
C PHE A 71 -13.63 -2.20 -27.80
N ASN A 72 -14.17 -1.08 -27.33
CA ASN A 72 -14.52 0.06 -28.17
C ASN A 72 -13.28 0.90 -28.54
N GLU A 73 -12.77 0.75 -29.76
CA GLU A 73 -11.62 1.53 -30.26
C GLU A 73 -11.84 3.06 -30.25
N ASN A 74 -13.08 3.53 -30.26
CA ASN A 74 -13.37 4.98 -30.21
C ASN A 74 -13.05 5.61 -28.85
N SER A 75 -13.01 4.80 -27.78
CA SER A 75 -12.65 5.25 -26.44
C SER A 75 -11.16 5.58 -26.29
N LEU A 76 -10.32 5.09 -27.20
CA LEU A 76 -8.87 5.23 -27.12
C LEU A 76 -8.42 6.68 -27.28
N PRO A 77 -7.33 7.08 -26.59
CA PRO A 77 -6.52 8.24 -26.93
C PRO A 77 -6.15 8.22 -28.42
N ASP A 78 -6.08 9.39 -29.04
CA ASP A 78 -5.76 9.50 -30.45
C ASP A 78 -4.37 8.95 -30.79
N SER A 79 -3.44 9.05 -29.84
CA SER A 79 -2.10 8.46 -29.91
C SER A 79 -2.10 6.93 -30.01
N PHE A 80 -3.10 6.26 -29.44
CA PHE A 80 -3.18 4.80 -29.41
C PHE A 80 -3.88 4.23 -30.65
N LYS A 81 -4.72 5.01 -31.33
CA LYS A 81 -5.41 4.56 -32.55
C LYS A 81 -4.42 4.16 -33.64
N SER A 82 -4.86 3.41 -34.65
CA SER A 82 -3.99 3.08 -35.78
C SER A 82 -3.67 4.31 -36.63
N SER A 83 -2.48 4.35 -37.22
CA SER A 83 -2.12 5.36 -38.23
C SER A 83 -3.00 5.21 -39.47
N ARG A 84 -3.38 6.32 -40.11
CA ARG A 84 -4.10 6.33 -41.40
C ARG A 84 -3.07 6.54 -42.53
N GLY A 85 -3.18 5.76 -43.60
CA GLY A 85 -2.32 5.88 -44.79
C GLY A 85 -1.26 4.77 -44.93
N SER A 86 -0.64 4.67 -46.11
CA SER A 86 0.42 3.68 -46.38
C SER A 86 1.72 4.06 -45.67
N THR A 87 2.33 3.12 -44.97
CA THR A 87 3.59 3.34 -44.22
C THR A 87 4.86 3.42 -45.08
N GLY A 88 4.72 3.37 -46.41
CA GLY A 88 5.75 3.73 -47.39
C GLY A 88 7.08 2.98 -47.25
N SER A 89 8.17 3.58 -47.75
CA SER A 89 9.55 3.08 -47.65
C SER A 89 10.13 3.18 -46.22
N LEU A 90 9.63 4.13 -45.42
CA LEU A 90 10.06 4.34 -44.04
C LEU A 90 9.82 3.10 -43.16
N SER A 91 8.70 2.41 -43.39
CA SER A 91 8.38 1.17 -42.66
C SER A 91 9.42 0.07 -42.89
N ARG A 92 9.93 -0.05 -44.12
CA ARG A 92 10.96 -1.06 -44.43
C ARG A 92 12.27 -0.75 -43.72
N HIS A 93 12.70 0.51 -43.74
CA HIS A 93 13.92 0.92 -43.06
C HIS A 93 13.86 0.68 -41.55
N ILE A 94 12.74 1.06 -40.90
CA ILE A 94 12.51 0.77 -39.49
C ILE A 94 12.55 -0.74 -39.23
N ALA A 95 11.85 -1.53 -40.06
CA ALA A 95 11.78 -2.97 -39.90
C ALA A 95 13.14 -3.66 -40.02
N GLU A 96 14.01 -3.22 -40.93
CA GLU A 96 15.38 -3.73 -41.07
C GLU A 96 16.19 -3.49 -39.78
N GLN A 97 16.16 -2.28 -39.23
CA GLN A 97 16.87 -1.95 -37.97
C GLN A 97 16.37 -2.79 -36.78
N TRP A 98 15.06 -3.00 -36.67
CA TRP A 98 14.49 -3.85 -35.62
C TRP A 98 14.73 -5.35 -35.86
N GLN A 99 14.89 -5.78 -37.11
CA GLN A 99 15.29 -7.15 -37.42
C GLN A 99 16.73 -7.43 -36.97
N ASP A 100 17.64 -6.46 -37.13
CA ASP A 100 19.00 -6.57 -36.59
C ASP A 100 18.98 -6.57 -35.05
N ALA A 101 18.19 -5.69 -34.43
CA ALA A 101 17.99 -5.66 -32.97
C ALA A 101 17.47 -7.00 -32.45
N LYS A 102 16.52 -7.62 -33.16
CA LYS A 102 15.97 -8.94 -32.84
C LYS A 102 17.04 -10.03 -32.88
N MET A 103 17.88 -10.04 -33.91
CA MET A 103 18.99 -10.99 -34.00
C MET A 103 19.94 -10.82 -32.81
N HIS A 104 20.35 -9.59 -32.50
CA HIS A 104 21.23 -9.33 -31.37
C HIS A 104 20.64 -9.73 -30.03
N LEU A 105 19.35 -9.42 -29.78
CA LEU A 105 18.66 -9.83 -28.56
C LEU A 105 18.65 -11.36 -28.42
N SER A 106 18.42 -12.09 -29.51
CA SER A 106 18.43 -13.56 -29.49
C SER A 106 19.80 -14.18 -29.17
N PHE A 107 20.90 -13.53 -29.60
CA PHE A 107 22.26 -14.01 -29.32
C PHE A 107 22.78 -13.62 -27.93
N ASN A 108 22.44 -12.41 -27.46
CA ASN A 108 23.06 -11.82 -26.27
C ASN A 108 22.14 -11.78 -25.04
N GLY A 109 20.85 -12.09 -25.18
CA GLY A 109 19.85 -11.98 -24.11
C GLY A 109 19.50 -10.55 -23.69
N ARG A 110 20.12 -9.55 -24.34
CA ARG A 110 19.89 -8.12 -24.11
C ARG A 110 19.97 -7.33 -25.41
N ILE A 111 19.22 -6.23 -25.48
CA ILE A 111 19.35 -5.26 -26.58
C ILE A 111 20.66 -4.49 -26.43
N ILE A 112 21.27 -4.14 -27.56
CA ILE A 112 22.55 -3.43 -27.58
C ILE A 112 22.29 -1.94 -27.31
N GLN A 113 23.24 -1.27 -26.67
CA GLN A 113 23.24 0.19 -26.56
C GLN A 113 23.15 0.81 -27.96
N GLY A 114 22.26 1.78 -28.14
CA GLY A 114 22.08 2.39 -29.43
C GLY A 114 20.79 3.19 -29.55
N VAL A 115 20.54 3.65 -30.77
CA VAL A 115 19.38 4.45 -31.13
C VAL A 115 18.55 3.68 -32.15
N TYR A 116 17.33 3.33 -31.78
CA TYR A 116 16.42 2.53 -32.58
C TYR A 116 15.27 3.40 -33.09
N PRO A 117 15.01 3.43 -34.41
CA PRO A 117 13.96 4.27 -34.96
C PRO A 117 12.58 3.70 -34.63
N LEU A 118 11.66 4.55 -34.20
CA LEU A 118 10.27 4.22 -33.91
C LEU A 118 9.35 4.99 -34.87
N PRO A 119 8.28 4.37 -35.36
CA PRO A 119 7.30 5.05 -36.20
C PRO A 119 6.43 6.00 -35.37
N ASN A 120 6.19 7.22 -35.84
CA ASN A 120 5.34 8.18 -35.13
C ASN A 120 4.52 9.02 -36.12
N SER A 121 3.29 9.39 -35.76
CA SER A 121 2.50 10.31 -36.58
C SER A 121 3.21 11.66 -36.64
N GLY A 122 3.72 12.03 -37.82
CA GLY A 122 4.49 13.26 -38.03
C GLY A 122 6.00 13.06 -38.23
N GLY A 123 6.53 11.83 -38.20
CA GLY A 123 7.94 11.55 -38.48
C GLY A 123 8.46 10.27 -37.83
N THR A 124 9.73 10.27 -37.45
CA THR A 124 10.34 9.21 -36.63
C THR A 124 10.62 9.74 -35.23
N CYS A 125 10.35 8.92 -34.21
CA CYS A 125 10.93 9.11 -32.89
C CYS A 125 12.03 8.07 -32.68
N HIS A 126 12.80 8.21 -31.60
CA HIS A 126 13.96 7.34 -31.37
C HIS A 126 13.93 6.78 -29.96
N LEU A 127 14.03 5.45 -29.86
CA LEU A 127 14.29 4.75 -28.62
C LEU A 127 15.80 4.66 -28.41
N GLN A 128 16.27 5.22 -27.32
CA GLN A 128 17.67 5.23 -26.92
C GLN A 128 17.86 4.19 -25.82
N VAL A 129 18.80 3.27 -26.01
CA VAL A 129 19.26 2.33 -24.99
C VAL A 129 20.66 2.77 -24.55
N LYS A 130 20.84 3.05 -23.27
CA LYS A 130 22.13 3.40 -22.67
C LYS A 130 22.93 2.16 -22.25
N GLU A 131 24.20 2.33 -21.87
CA GLU A 131 25.11 1.25 -21.45
C GLU A 131 24.61 0.48 -20.23
N ASP A 132 23.97 1.18 -19.29
CA ASP A 132 23.36 0.65 -18.08
C ASP A 132 22.01 -0.06 -18.33
N GLY A 133 21.52 -0.06 -19.56
CA GLY A 133 20.21 -0.59 -19.94
C GLY A 133 19.04 0.35 -19.66
N GLU A 134 19.29 1.60 -19.25
CA GLU A 134 18.25 2.62 -19.19
C GLU A 134 17.70 2.90 -20.60
N ILE A 135 16.39 3.08 -20.68
CA ILE A 135 15.70 3.36 -21.95
C ILE A 135 15.11 4.76 -21.89
N ALA A 136 15.28 5.52 -22.97
CA ALA A 136 14.63 6.81 -23.17
C ALA A 136 14.00 6.91 -24.56
N ILE A 137 12.94 7.71 -24.70
CA ILE A 137 12.32 8.00 -26.01
C ILE A 137 12.36 9.50 -26.25
N ASP A 138 13.13 9.92 -27.26
CA ASP A 138 13.44 11.33 -27.55
C ASP A 138 13.83 12.13 -26.28
N GLY A 139 14.74 11.58 -25.47
CA GLY A 139 15.19 12.20 -24.22
C GLY A 139 14.29 12.00 -23.00
N VAL A 140 13.07 11.46 -23.14
CA VAL A 140 12.20 11.11 -22.00
C VAL A 140 12.61 9.76 -21.44
N ARG A 141 13.22 9.75 -20.25
CA ARG A 141 13.62 8.53 -19.52
C ARG A 141 12.38 7.72 -19.13
N LEU A 142 12.43 6.40 -19.33
CA LEU A 142 11.39 5.48 -18.89
C LEU A 142 11.76 4.83 -17.56
N ASP A 143 10.85 4.86 -16.60
CA ASP A 143 11.06 4.25 -15.29
C ASP A 143 10.66 2.78 -15.25
N GLY A 144 9.62 2.42 -16.02
CA GLY A 144 9.13 1.05 -16.11
C GLY A 144 9.78 0.25 -17.25
N PRO A 145 9.71 -1.09 -17.20
CA PRO A 145 10.25 -1.93 -18.25
C PRO A 145 9.42 -1.87 -19.54
N LEU A 146 10.06 -2.18 -20.65
CA LEU A 146 9.40 -2.44 -21.93
C LEU A 146 9.58 -3.92 -22.34
N PRO A 147 8.58 -4.54 -22.98
CA PRO A 147 8.71 -5.89 -23.53
C PRO A 147 9.50 -5.86 -24.84
N ILE A 148 10.83 -5.66 -24.74
CA ILE A 148 11.72 -5.43 -25.88
C ILE A 148 11.70 -6.60 -26.88
N ALA A 149 11.56 -7.84 -26.41
CA ALA A 149 11.48 -9.00 -27.31
C ALA A 149 10.22 -8.98 -28.18
N ASP A 150 9.09 -8.58 -27.60
CA ASP A 150 7.84 -8.43 -28.35
C ASP A 150 7.89 -7.22 -29.29
N LEU A 151 8.53 -6.12 -28.88
CA LEU A 151 8.76 -4.96 -29.75
C LEU A 151 9.63 -5.33 -30.95
N CYS A 152 10.66 -6.15 -30.76
CA CYS A 152 11.48 -6.69 -31.84
C CYS A 152 10.65 -7.54 -32.82
N ASP A 153 9.82 -8.46 -32.31
CA ASP A 153 8.95 -9.31 -33.14
C ASP A 153 7.90 -8.50 -33.91
N TRP A 154 7.44 -7.40 -33.34
CA TRP A 154 6.47 -6.53 -33.97
C TRP A 154 7.10 -5.63 -35.02
N LEU A 155 8.08 -4.82 -34.60
CA LEU A 155 8.64 -3.74 -35.41
C LEU A 155 9.53 -4.27 -36.54
N SER A 156 10.03 -5.50 -36.47
CA SER A 156 10.72 -6.13 -37.59
C SER A 156 9.79 -6.52 -38.75
N ASN A 157 8.47 -6.37 -38.59
CA ASN A 157 7.50 -6.57 -39.66
C ASN A 157 6.97 -5.22 -40.20
N PRO A 158 7.29 -4.85 -41.46
CA PRO A 158 6.91 -3.55 -42.02
C PRO A 158 5.39 -3.34 -42.12
N HIS A 159 4.60 -4.43 -42.19
CA HIS A 159 3.14 -4.36 -42.26
C HIS A 159 2.48 -4.04 -40.92
N ARG A 160 3.20 -4.18 -39.79
CA ARG A 160 2.65 -3.99 -38.44
C ARG A 160 2.99 -2.63 -37.83
N ILE A 161 3.86 -1.85 -38.48
CA ILE A 161 4.35 -0.56 -38.01
C ILE A 161 3.24 0.49 -37.84
N GLY A 162 2.23 0.47 -38.72
CA GLY A 162 1.12 1.44 -38.72
C GLY A 162 0.03 1.19 -37.67
N SER A 163 0.15 0.12 -36.87
CA SER A 163 -0.91 -0.29 -35.94
C SER A 163 -1.10 0.63 -34.73
N ILE A 164 -0.14 1.52 -34.45
CA ILE A 164 -0.20 2.55 -33.41
C ILE A 164 0.15 3.90 -34.05
N ARG A 165 -0.60 4.95 -33.72
CA ARG A 165 -0.44 6.30 -34.27
C ARG A 165 0.80 6.98 -33.70
N SER A 166 0.97 6.94 -32.38
CA SER A 166 2.14 7.49 -31.71
C SER A 166 2.81 6.46 -30.81
N TRP A 167 3.88 5.85 -31.31
CA TRP A 167 4.65 4.89 -30.53
C TRP A 167 5.35 5.54 -29.33
N LYS A 168 5.75 6.81 -29.43
CA LYS A 168 6.30 7.55 -28.28
C LYS A 168 5.33 7.55 -27.10
N ASN A 169 4.13 8.09 -27.29
CA ASN A 169 3.15 8.21 -26.21
C ASN A 169 2.66 6.84 -25.74
N PHE A 170 2.50 5.89 -26.67
CA PHE A 170 2.08 4.54 -26.34
C PHE A 170 3.14 3.77 -25.53
N LEU A 171 4.43 3.85 -25.88
CA LEU A 171 5.48 3.15 -25.14
C LEU A 171 5.77 3.79 -23.79
N ILE A 172 5.69 5.12 -23.68
CA ILE A 172 5.73 5.79 -22.36
C ILE A 172 4.59 5.25 -21.48
N SER A 173 3.37 5.22 -22.02
CA SER A 173 2.19 4.67 -21.33
C SER A 173 2.37 3.20 -20.93
N LEU A 174 2.83 2.37 -21.86
CA LEU A 174 3.07 0.95 -21.63
C LEU A 174 4.11 0.74 -20.52
N SER A 175 5.21 1.50 -20.54
CA SER A 175 6.24 1.42 -19.51
C SER A 175 5.68 1.74 -18.12
N ASN A 176 4.84 2.77 -18.02
CA ASN A 176 4.21 3.16 -16.76
C ASN A 176 3.16 2.16 -16.26
N CYS A 177 2.57 1.35 -17.15
CA CYS A 177 1.62 0.30 -16.77
C CYS A 177 2.29 -1.06 -16.47
N CYS A 178 3.60 -1.20 -16.70
CA CYS A 178 4.32 -2.45 -16.56
C CYS A 178 5.28 -2.42 -15.37
N VAL A 179 5.51 -3.59 -14.75
CA VAL A 179 6.52 -3.78 -13.71
C VAL A 179 7.39 -5.00 -14.01
N ARG A 180 8.59 -5.06 -13.42
CA ARG A 180 9.40 -6.29 -13.45
C ARG A 180 9.03 -7.16 -12.26
N LEU A 181 8.61 -8.40 -12.52
CA LEU A 181 8.40 -9.42 -11.49
C LEU A 181 9.33 -10.62 -11.72
N PRO A 182 9.91 -11.20 -10.66
CA PRO A 182 10.65 -12.44 -10.79
C PRO A 182 9.71 -13.55 -11.25
N LEU A 183 10.09 -14.23 -12.33
CA LEU A 183 9.43 -15.46 -12.78
C LEU A 183 9.53 -16.49 -11.64
N ASN A 184 8.42 -17.19 -11.36
CA ASN A 184 8.31 -18.23 -10.32
C ASN A 184 8.34 -17.72 -8.86
N SER A 185 7.66 -16.60 -8.59
CA SER A 185 7.38 -16.16 -7.21
C SER A 185 6.58 -17.22 -6.45
N GLN A 186 6.91 -17.47 -5.17
CA GLN A 186 6.11 -18.38 -4.34
C GLN A 186 4.73 -17.78 -4.08
N GLN A 187 3.72 -18.62 -3.82
CA GLN A 187 2.34 -18.16 -3.54
C GLN A 187 2.31 -17.09 -2.44
N ALA A 188 3.14 -17.25 -1.40
CA ALA A 188 3.22 -16.35 -0.26
C ALA A 188 3.82 -14.97 -0.58
N ASP A 189 4.62 -14.85 -1.65
CA ASP A 189 5.34 -13.61 -1.98
C ASP A 189 4.51 -12.65 -2.85
N TRP A 190 3.47 -13.16 -3.51
CA TRP A 190 2.62 -12.36 -4.40
C TRP A 190 2.02 -11.10 -3.77
N PRO A 191 1.40 -11.15 -2.57
CA PRO A 191 0.85 -9.97 -1.93
C PRO A 191 1.90 -8.85 -1.79
N LYS A 192 3.07 -9.21 -1.24
CA LYS A 192 4.19 -8.29 -1.07
C LYS A 192 4.68 -7.73 -2.40
N HIS A 193 4.84 -8.60 -3.40
CA HIS A 193 5.34 -8.20 -4.72
C HIS A 193 4.41 -7.25 -5.47
N LEU A 194 3.09 -7.47 -5.37
CA LEU A 194 2.08 -6.62 -5.99
C LEU A 194 1.92 -5.30 -5.25
N PHE A 195 1.98 -5.31 -3.92
CA PHE A 195 1.90 -4.10 -3.10
C PHE A 195 3.11 -3.18 -3.32
N GLN A 196 4.34 -3.70 -3.22
CA GLN A 196 5.56 -2.91 -3.35
C GLN A 196 5.77 -2.30 -4.75
N ARG A 197 5.15 -2.89 -5.77
CA ARG A 197 5.21 -2.43 -7.17
C ARG A 197 3.90 -1.82 -7.65
N GLY A 198 2.95 -1.67 -6.75
CA GLY A 198 1.70 -0.99 -7.00
C GLY A 198 1.89 0.51 -7.06
N TRP A 199 0.83 1.18 -7.45
CA TRP A 199 0.74 2.63 -7.50
C TRP A 199 -0.50 3.08 -6.77
N ASP A 200 -0.47 4.27 -6.21
CA ASP A 200 -1.62 4.83 -5.53
C ASP A 200 -2.64 5.31 -6.56
N ALA A 201 -3.92 5.23 -6.19
CA ALA A 201 -4.98 5.67 -7.09
C ALA A 201 -4.92 7.19 -7.30
N ILE A 202 -4.36 7.95 -6.36
CA ILE A 202 -3.95 9.34 -6.55
C ILE A 202 -2.72 9.64 -5.67
N ASP A 203 -1.91 10.61 -6.07
CA ASP A 203 -0.59 10.83 -5.48
C ASP A 203 -0.57 11.68 -4.21
N ALA A 204 -1.67 12.35 -3.89
CA ALA A 204 -1.76 13.19 -2.70
C ALA A 204 -3.19 13.16 -2.11
N PRO A 205 -3.32 13.29 -0.76
CA PRO A 205 -4.61 13.22 -0.09
C PRO A 205 -5.45 14.50 -0.25
N ASP A 206 -4.85 15.60 -0.72
CA ASP A 206 -5.55 16.86 -0.98
C ASP A 206 -5.06 17.46 -2.31
N PRO A 207 -5.96 17.97 -3.16
CA PRO A 207 -5.59 18.56 -4.46
C PRO A 207 -4.61 19.74 -4.35
N SER A 208 -4.61 20.46 -3.22
CA SER A 208 -3.73 21.61 -2.97
C SER A 208 -2.28 21.22 -2.70
N VAL A 209 -2.00 19.97 -2.33
CA VAL A 209 -0.63 19.50 -2.09
C VAL A 209 0.13 19.49 -3.41
N THR A 210 1.24 20.21 -3.46
CA THR A 210 2.05 20.37 -4.68
C THR A 210 3.37 19.63 -4.63
N MET A 211 3.90 19.38 -3.43
CA MET A 211 5.13 18.63 -3.20
C MET A 211 4.90 17.12 -3.33
N GLU A 212 5.99 16.36 -3.36
CA GLU A 212 5.91 14.90 -3.39
C GLU A 212 5.49 14.37 -2.03
N PHE A 213 4.43 13.56 -2.01
CA PHE A 213 3.98 12.94 -0.77
C PHE A 213 4.83 11.70 -0.49
N PRO A 214 5.44 11.55 0.71
CA PRO A 214 6.32 10.42 0.99
C PRO A 214 5.64 9.07 0.79
N GLY A 215 6.32 8.15 0.10
CA GLY A 215 5.83 6.79 -0.16
C GLY A 215 4.79 6.69 -1.28
N SER A 216 4.44 7.80 -1.93
CA SER A 216 3.48 7.87 -3.03
C SER A 216 4.06 7.31 -4.33
N ASN A 217 3.38 6.34 -4.95
CA ASN A 217 3.70 5.87 -6.28
C ASN A 217 2.63 6.36 -7.27
N LEU A 218 3.03 7.20 -8.23
CA LEU A 218 2.10 7.87 -9.13
C LEU A 218 1.35 6.88 -10.05
N HIS A 219 0.02 7.06 -10.16
CA HIS A 219 -0.82 6.32 -11.11
C HIS A 219 -0.27 6.37 -12.55
N PRO A 220 -0.30 5.28 -13.35
CA PRO A 220 0.26 5.23 -14.69
C PRO A 220 -0.20 6.34 -15.63
N PHE A 221 -1.48 6.74 -15.52
CA PHE A 221 -2.02 7.87 -16.27
C PHE A 221 -1.37 9.19 -15.90
N LEU A 222 -1.41 9.56 -14.62
CA LEU A 222 -0.82 10.81 -14.15
C LEU A 222 0.67 10.86 -14.45
N LYS A 223 1.38 9.74 -14.26
CA LYS A 223 2.80 9.61 -14.59
C LYS A 223 3.06 9.84 -16.08
N THR A 224 2.23 9.26 -16.94
CA THR A 224 2.31 9.48 -18.39
C THR A 224 2.09 10.95 -18.74
N ILE A 225 1.05 11.59 -18.18
CA ILE A 225 0.75 13.01 -18.41
C ILE A 225 1.91 13.90 -17.94
N ALA A 226 2.50 13.63 -16.77
CA ALA A 226 3.66 14.35 -16.27
C ALA A 226 4.85 14.23 -17.23
N MET A 227 5.17 13.01 -17.67
CA MET A 227 6.30 12.76 -18.58
C MET A 227 6.13 13.42 -19.95
N ILE A 228 4.93 13.39 -20.54
CA ILE A 228 4.67 14.02 -21.85
C ILE A 228 4.52 15.54 -21.76
N SER A 229 4.37 16.10 -20.55
CA SER A 229 4.34 17.56 -20.35
C SER A 229 5.70 18.20 -20.61
N GLY A 230 6.79 17.42 -20.46
CA GLY A 230 8.17 17.91 -20.57
C GLY A 230 8.63 18.80 -19.41
N ARG A 231 7.81 18.98 -18.36
CA ARG A 231 8.18 19.74 -17.17
C ARG A 231 8.95 18.82 -16.20
N GLU A 232 10.03 19.34 -15.64
CA GLU A 232 10.80 18.62 -14.62
C GLU A 232 10.23 18.88 -13.22
N PRO A 233 10.21 17.87 -12.34
CA PRO A 233 9.78 18.03 -10.95
C PRO A 233 10.77 18.91 -10.18
N SER A 234 10.28 19.57 -9.13
CA SER A 234 11.07 20.36 -8.19
C SER A 234 10.66 20.07 -6.75
N LEU A 235 11.41 20.60 -5.77
CA LEU A 235 11.10 20.44 -4.34
C LEU A 235 9.67 20.87 -3.97
N HIS A 236 9.09 21.82 -4.72
CA HIS A 236 7.74 22.34 -4.47
C HIS A 236 6.69 21.84 -5.47
N CYS A 237 7.09 21.03 -6.46
CA CYS A 237 6.22 20.60 -7.55
C CYS A 237 6.55 19.16 -7.95
N SER A 238 5.77 18.21 -7.46
CA SER A 238 5.89 16.79 -7.79
C SER A 238 5.41 16.48 -9.21
N LEU A 239 5.79 15.31 -9.73
CA LEU A 239 5.26 14.80 -11.00
C LEU A 239 3.73 14.70 -11.00
N GLY A 240 3.13 14.28 -9.89
CA GLY A 240 1.68 14.24 -9.75
C GLY A 240 1.06 15.63 -9.80
N SER A 241 1.63 16.62 -9.09
CA SER A 241 1.19 18.00 -9.19
C SER A 241 1.33 18.57 -10.60
N ILE A 242 2.40 18.21 -11.32
CA ILE A 242 2.60 18.59 -12.73
C ILE A 242 1.45 18.03 -13.58
N ALA A 243 1.11 16.75 -13.41
CA ALA A 243 0.03 16.12 -14.14
C ALA A 243 -1.34 16.77 -13.87
N ARG A 244 -1.70 16.95 -12.59
CA ARG A 244 -2.97 17.58 -12.18
C ARG A 244 -3.11 19.00 -12.70
N LYS A 245 -2.02 19.77 -12.71
CA LYS A 245 -1.98 21.17 -13.19
C LYS A 245 -1.73 21.30 -14.71
N SER A 246 -1.94 20.22 -15.48
CA SER A 246 -1.75 20.20 -16.93
C SER A 246 -3.03 19.79 -17.70
N PRO A 247 -4.15 20.51 -17.56
CA PRO A 247 -5.42 20.16 -18.20
C PRO A 247 -5.33 20.15 -19.73
N GLU A 248 -4.50 21.01 -20.32
CA GLU A 248 -4.24 21.04 -21.76
C GLU A 248 -3.58 19.73 -22.25
N VAL A 249 -2.65 19.19 -21.45
CA VAL A 249 -1.94 17.94 -21.78
C VAL A 249 -2.89 16.75 -21.68
N ILE A 250 -3.72 16.70 -20.64
CA ILE A 250 -4.77 15.68 -20.45
C ILE A 250 -5.75 15.73 -21.64
N THR A 251 -6.24 16.92 -21.98
CA THR A 251 -7.17 17.11 -23.10
C THR A 251 -6.56 16.69 -24.43
N ARG A 252 -5.28 17.04 -24.67
CA ARG A 252 -4.55 16.65 -25.88
C ARG A 252 -4.27 15.15 -25.95
N PHE A 253 -4.04 14.49 -24.82
CA PHE A 253 -3.89 13.03 -24.77
C PHE A 253 -5.21 12.36 -25.19
N GLY A 254 -6.33 12.84 -24.65
CA GLY A 254 -7.68 12.45 -25.07
C GLY A 254 -8.07 11.03 -24.69
N GLY A 255 -9.19 10.55 -25.23
CA GLY A 255 -9.80 9.27 -24.86
C GLY A 255 -10.64 9.34 -23.58
N ALA A 256 -11.39 8.28 -23.31
CA ALA A 256 -12.35 8.22 -22.20
C ALA A 256 -11.66 8.38 -20.84
N ALA A 257 -10.49 7.74 -20.63
CA ALA A 257 -9.72 7.88 -19.40
C ALA A 257 -9.35 9.34 -19.09
N SER A 258 -8.98 10.14 -20.10
CA SER A 258 -8.66 11.56 -19.91
C SER A 258 -9.87 12.38 -19.49
N SER A 259 -11.06 12.03 -19.97
CA SER A 259 -12.31 12.69 -19.57
C SER A 259 -12.64 12.42 -18.10
N GLU A 260 -12.53 11.17 -17.66
CA GLU A 260 -12.74 10.77 -16.25
C GLU A 260 -11.74 11.47 -15.31
N TRP A 261 -10.45 11.46 -15.66
CA TRP A 261 -9.43 12.16 -14.89
C TRP A 261 -9.65 13.68 -14.85
N SER A 262 -10.02 14.29 -15.98
CA SER A 262 -10.31 15.73 -16.04
C SER A 262 -11.46 16.09 -15.10
N GLU A 263 -12.50 15.26 -15.06
CA GLU A 263 -13.65 15.50 -14.19
C GLU A 263 -13.29 15.33 -12.71
N LEU A 264 -12.56 14.28 -12.36
CA LEU A 264 -12.09 14.02 -11.00
C LEU A 264 -11.21 15.18 -10.49
N ILE A 265 -10.24 15.61 -11.28
CA ILE A 265 -9.33 16.71 -10.91
C ILE A 265 -10.08 18.04 -10.80
N ARG A 266 -11.03 18.32 -11.70
CA ARG A 266 -11.81 19.56 -11.72
C ARG A 266 -12.76 19.71 -10.53
N ARG A 267 -13.25 18.60 -9.97
CA ARG A 267 -14.13 18.63 -8.79
C ARG A 267 -13.41 19.08 -7.52
N GLU A 268 -12.11 18.83 -7.42
CA GLU A 268 -11.29 19.13 -6.24
C GLU A 268 -11.90 18.61 -4.91
N ASP A 269 -12.60 17.47 -4.98
CA ASP A 269 -13.24 16.86 -3.83
C ASP A 269 -12.21 16.23 -2.89
N ARG A 270 -12.03 16.83 -1.72
CA ARG A 270 -11.05 16.40 -0.71
C ARG A 270 -11.37 15.02 -0.15
N GLU A 271 -12.64 14.65 -0.01
CA GLU A 271 -13.00 13.34 0.54
C GLU A 271 -12.65 12.24 -0.45
N GLU A 272 -12.93 12.48 -1.74
CA GLU A 272 -12.59 11.55 -2.81
C GLU A 272 -11.07 11.43 -3.00
N PHE A 273 -10.31 12.53 -2.92
CA PHE A 273 -8.84 12.48 -2.96
C PHE A 273 -8.27 11.67 -1.78
N ARG A 274 -8.76 11.88 -0.56
CA ARG A 274 -8.35 11.08 0.60
C ARG A 274 -8.68 9.61 0.42
N ARG A 275 -9.88 9.29 -0.08
CA ARG A 275 -10.30 7.91 -0.35
C ARG A 275 -9.35 7.25 -1.35
N LEU A 276 -9.08 7.90 -2.48
CA LEU A 276 -8.19 7.38 -3.52
C LEU A 276 -6.74 7.26 -3.05
N HIS A 277 -6.25 8.21 -2.25
CA HIS A 277 -4.88 8.21 -1.76
C HIS A 277 -4.61 7.02 -0.83
N ASN A 278 -5.65 6.50 -0.18
CA ASN A 278 -5.55 5.31 0.68
C ASN A 278 -5.60 3.98 -0.10
N ILE A 279 -5.76 4.01 -1.43
CA ILE A 279 -5.87 2.81 -2.27
C ILE A 279 -4.59 2.62 -3.09
N THR A 280 -3.87 1.54 -2.79
CA THR A 280 -2.74 1.08 -3.61
C THR A 280 -3.21 0.04 -4.64
N ILE A 281 -3.20 0.40 -5.91
CA ILE A 281 -3.61 -0.44 -7.03
C ILE A 281 -2.50 -1.42 -7.40
N HIS A 282 -2.86 -2.70 -7.50
CA HIS A 282 -1.92 -3.74 -7.91
C HIS A 282 -1.63 -3.69 -9.41
N PRO A 283 -0.36 -3.90 -9.82
CA PRO A 283 -0.01 -3.99 -11.23
C PRO A 283 -0.68 -5.20 -11.88
N ARG A 284 -1.03 -5.07 -13.17
CA ARG A 284 -1.63 -6.17 -13.96
C ARG A 284 -0.77 -6.61 -15.14
N LEU A 285 0.16 -5.77 -15.60
CA LEU A 285 1.09 -6.08 -16.68
C LEU A 285 2.51 -6.16 -16.15
N VAL A 286 3.25 -7.13 -16.66
CA VAL A 286 4.64 -7.37 -16.28
C VAL A 286 5.49 -7.65 -17.49
N VAL A 287 6.75 -7.29 -17.39
CA VAL A 287 7.78 -7.72 -18.33
C VAL A 287 8.62 -8.76 -17.62
N ASP A 288 8.69 -9.96 -18.20
CA ASP A 288 9.45 -11.07 -17.63
C ASP A 288 10.95 -10.99 -17.95
N GLY A 289 11.72 -11.97 -17.45
CA GLY A 289 13.17 -12.06 -17.67
C GLY A 289 13.58 -12.23 -19.14
N ASP A 290 12.67 -12.70 -19.99
CA ASP A 290 12.89 -12.87 -21.43
C ASP A 290 12.45 -11.63 -22.24
N HIS A 291 12.16 -10.52 -21.55
CA HIS A 291 11.68 -9.26 -22.10
C HIS A 291 10.34 -9.39 -22.84
N ARG A 292 9.46 -10.28 -22.37
CA ARG A 292 8.12 -10.54 -22.92
C ARG A 292 7.04 -9.96 -22.02
N LEU A 293 5.97 -9.45 -22.65
CA LEU A 293 4.80 -8.93 -21.97
C LEU A 293 3.95 -10.09 -21.45
N ARG A 294 3.65 -10.05 -20.16
CA ARG A 294 2.73 -10.98 -19.51
C ARG A 294 1.69 -10.21 -18.72
N MET A 295 0.54 -10.85 -18.51
CA MET A 295 -0.51 -10.34 -17.65
C MET A 295 -0.60 -11.22 -16.40
N ILE A 296 -0.79 -10.58 -15.25
CA ILE A 296 -1.05 -11.27 -13.99
C ILE A 296 -2.52 -11.70 -13.98
N VAL A 297 -2.77 -12.98 -13.74
CA VAL A 297 -4.10 -13.58 -13.69
C VAL A 297 -4.19 -14.54 -12.50
N LEU A 298 -5.41 -14.79 -12.04
CA LEU A 298 -5.69 -15.77 -11.01
C LEU A 298 -5.92 -17.15 -11.65
N ARG A 299 -5.17 -18.16 -11.21
CA ARG A 299 -5.38 -19.57 -11.58
C ARG A 299 -5.27 -20.46 -10.35
N SER A 300 -6.22 -21.36 -10.19
CA SER A 300 -6.30 -22.32 -9.08
C SER A 300 -6.15 -21.65 -7.71
N GLY A 301 -6.73 -20.45 -7.57
CA GLY A 301 -6.69 -19.67 -6.33
C GLY A 301 -5.38 -18.94 -6.03
N SER A 302 -4.40 -18.92 -6.93
CA SER A 302 -3.16 -18.16 -6.77
C SER A 302 -2.88 -17.25 -7.98
N PRO A 303 -2.31 -16.06 -7.80
CA PRO A 303 -1.80 -15.28 -8.90
C PRO A 303 -0.71 -16.04 -9.67
N THR A 304 -0.69 -15.84 -10.99
CA THR A 304 0.31 -16.35 -11.92
C THR A 304 0.40 -15.41 -13.12
N THR A 305 1.26 -15.69 -14.09
CA THR A 305 1.39 -14.88 -15.31
C THR A 305 1.05 -15.67 -16.57
N VAL A 306 0.40 -15.01 -17.53
CA VAL A 306 0.11 -15.54 -18.86
C VAL A 306 0.73 -14.66 -19.93
N ALA A 307 1.25 -15.27 -20.99
CA ALA A 307 1.84 -14.51 -22.09
C ALA A 307 0.77 -13.70 -22.82
N VAL A 308 1.03 -12.41 -23.03
CA VAL A 308 0.19 -11.53 -23.83
C VAL A 308 0.64 -11.65 -25.29
N PRO A 309 -0.25 -11.93 -26.24
CA PRO A 309 0.14 -12.05 -27.64
C PRO A 309 0.63 -10.70 -28.19
N VAL A 310 1.56 -10.75 -29.16
CA VAL A 310 2.06 -9.57 -29.87
C VAL A 310 1.00 -9.06 -30.84
N ASN A 311 -0.04 -8.44 -30.29
CA ASN A 311 -1.19 -7.93 -31.03
C ASN A 311 -1.57 -6.50 -30.59
N PRO A 312 -1.67 -5.53 -31.52
CA PRO A 312 -1.99 -4.15 -31.20
C PRO A 312 -3.33 -3.94 -30.53
N ARG A 313 -4.37 -4.66 -30.93
CA ARG A 313 -5.69 -4.50 -30.31
C ARG A 313 -5.64 -4.89 -28.85
N VAL A 314 -4.99 -6.01 -28.54
CA VAL A 314 -4.81 -6.51 -27.18
C VAL A 314 -4.01 -5.52 -26.35
N TRP A 315 -2.84 -5.08 -26.82
CA TRP A 315 -1.97 -4.18 -26.04
C TRP A 315 -2.64 -2.83 -25.78
N ARG A 316 -3.28 -2.24 -26.79
CA ARG A 316 -4.02 -0.98 -26.64
C ARG A 316 -5.17 -1.11 -25.66
N CYS A 317 -5.92 -2.21 -25.72
CA CYS A 317 -7.02 -2.50 -24.80
C CYS A 317 -6.52 -2.60 -23.34
N LEU A 318 -5.48 -3.41 -23.10
CA LEU A 318 -4.94 -3.62 -21.75
C LEU A 318 -4.35 -2.33 -21.17
N VAL A 319 -3.47 -1.65 -21.92
CA VAL A 319 -2.85 -0.38 -21.47
C VAL A 319 -3.92 0.67 -21.22
N HIS A 320 -4.89 0.83 -22.12
CA HIS A 320 -5.97 1.80 -21.95
C HIS A 320 -6.83 1.50 -20.72
N SER A 321 -7.15 0.24 -20.44
CA SER A 321 -7.94 -0.09 -19.24
C SER A 321 -7.22 0.31 -17.94
N LEU A 322 -5.89 0.15 -17.87
CA LEU A 322 -5.11 0.53 -16.70
C LEU A 322 -4.89 2.05 -16.53
N MET A 323 -5.39 2.86 -17.48
CA MET A 323 -5.25 4.31 -17.44
C MET A 323 -6.39 5.04 -16.75
N PHE A 324 -7.49 4.35 -16.45
CA PHE A 324 -8.64 4.98 -15.81
C PHE A 324 -8.41 5.20 -14.31
N PRO A 325 -9.09 6.19 -13.70
CA PRO A 325 -9.10 6.32 -12.25
C PRO A 325 -9.86 5.15 -11.59
N GLU A 326 -9.46 4.83 -10.36
CA GLU A 326 -10.07 3.78 -9.56
C GLU A 326 -11.53 4.12 -9.21
N GLY A 327 -12.44 3.15 -9.39
CA GLY A 327 -13.89 3.33 -9.22
C GLY A 327 -14.66 3.64 -10.51
N SER A 328 -13.98 3.81 -11.65
CA SER A 328 -14.66 3.93 -12.95
C SER A 328 -15.19 2.58 -13.46
N GLU A 329 -16.44 2.55 -13.93
CA GLU A 329 -17.07 1.30 -14.43
C GLU A 329 -16.33 0.73 -15.66
N GLU A 330 -15.83 1.62 -16.53
CA GLU A 330 -15.29 1.30 -17.85
C GLU A 330 -13.79 0.94 -17.80
N GLY A 331 -13.08 1.42 -16.78
CA GLY A 331 -11.64 1.25 -16.60
C GLY A 331 -11.20 -0.11 -16.09
N ASN A 332 -12.10 -0.87 -15.47
CA ASN A 332 -11.68 -2.02 -14.67
C ASN A 332 -11.48 -3.32 -15.45
N LEU A 333 -11.35 -3.30 -16.77
CA LEU A 333 -11.23 -4.53 -17.57
C LEU A 333 -10.00 -5.38 -17.18
N ALA A 334 -8.78 -4.84 -17.25
CA ALA A 334 -7.58 -5.60 -16.87
C ALA A 334 -7.59 -6.02 -15.40
N LYS A 335 -8.16 -5.17 -14.52
CA LYS A 335 -8.36 -5.46 -13.11
C LYS A 335 -9.33 -6.63 -12.90
N HIS A 336 -10.44 -6.69 -13.61
CA HIS A 336 -11.43 -7.76 -13.48
C HIS A 336 -10.97 -9.06 -14.16
N LEU A 337 -10.28 -8.96 -15.30
CA LEU A 337 -9.68 -10.10 -15.98
C LEU A 337 -8.70 -10.87 -15.09
N PHE A 338 -8.00 -10.19 -14.17
CA PHE A 338 -7.19 -10.89 -13.16
C PHE A 338 -8.03 -11.91 -12.39
N TRP A 339 -9.23 -11.54 -11.95
CA TRP A 339 -10.11 -12.40 -11.16
C TRP A 339 -10.82 -13.47 -12.01
N VAL A 340 -11.39 -13.08 -13.16
CA VAL A 340 -12.31 -13.97 -13.90
C VAL A 340 -11.62 -14.89 -14.92
N TRP A 341 -10.30 -14.82 -15.05
CA TRP A 341 -9.54 -15.52 -16.09
C TRP A 341 -9.87 -17.01 -16.19
N GLU A 342 -9.87 -17.72 -15.05
CA GLU A 342 -10.15 -19.15 -15.00
C GLU A 342 -11.65 -19.45 -14.85
N SER A 343 -12.36 -18.72 -13.98
CA SER A 343 -13.80 -18.83 -13.77
C SER A 343 -14.38 -17.54 -13.20
N GLU A 344 -15.69 -17.30 -13.39
CA GLU A 344 -16.39 -16.12 -12.83
C GLU A 344 -16.26 -16.03 -11.29
N GLU A 345 -16.28 -17.18 -10.62
CA GLU A 345 -16.28 -17.33 -9.17
C GLU A 345 -14.87 -17.55 -8.58
N ALA A 346 -13.81 -17.44 -9.38
CA ALA A 346 -12.46 -17.63 -8.89
C ALA A 346 -12.11 -16.60 -7.80
N ASP A 347 -11.44 -17.06 -6.75
CA ASP A 347 -11.06 -16.21 -5.61
C ASP A 347 -9.65 -16.52 -5.13
N TRP A 348 -8.94 -15.49 -4.68
CA TRP A 348 -7.56 -15.62 -4.25
C TRP A 348 -7.51 -16.30 -2.88
N GLN A 349 -6.97 -17.52 -2.87
CA GLN A 349 -6.81 -18.32 -1.68
C GLN A 349 -5.47 -18.03 -0.98
N PRO A 350 -5.49 -17.77 0.34
CA PRO A 350 -4.28 -17.75 1.14
C PRO A 350 -3.59 -19.12 1.14
N THR A 351 -2.31 -19.13 1.48
CA THR A 351 -1.52 -20.34 1.65
C THR A 351 -2.01 -21.17 2.84
N LEU A 352 -1.68 -22.46 2.88
CA LEU A 352 -2.06 -23.34 4.00
C LEU A 352 -1.57 -22.83 5.37
N PRO A 353 -0.33 -22.31 5.53
CA PRO A 353 0.09 -21.67 6.78
C PRO A 353 -0.78 -20.47 7.17
N GLN A 354 -1.13 -19.60 6.21
CA GLN A 354 -2.02 -18.47 6.46
C GLN A 354 -3.42 -18.93 6.91
N ILE A 355 -3.99 -19.95 6.25
CA ILE A 355 -5.27 -20.56 6.64
C ILE A 355 -5.20 -21.08 8.09
N LYS A 356 -4.15 -21.82 8.45
CA LYS A 356 -3.94 -22.31 9.83
C LYS A 356 -3.84 -21.18 10.85
N SER A 357 -3.06 -20.13 10.55
CA SER A 357 -2.94 -18.95 11.42
C SER A 357 -4.27 -18.21 11.60
N SER A 358 -5.11 -18.17 10.57
CA SER A 358 -6.44 -17.55 10.66
C SER A 358 -7.40 -18.33 11.56
N ARG A 359 -7.25 -19.66 11.61
CA ARG A 359 -7.98 -20.51 12.55
C ARG A 359 -7.50 -20.28 13.97
N MET A 360 -6.19 -20.25 14.20
CA MET A 360 -5.61 -19.96 15.52
C MET A 360 -6.08 -18.60 16.07
N LEU A 361 -6.09 -17.56 15.22
CA LEU A 361 -6.62 -16.25 15.60
C LEU A 361 -8.10 -16.35 16.02
N ARG A 362 -8.93 -17.03 15.22
CA ARG A 362 -10.35 -17.19 15.54
C ARG A 362 -10.58 -17.97 16.83
N GLU A 363 -9.86 -19.07 17.05
CA GLU A 363 -9.95 -19.85 18.29
C GLU A 363 -9.51 -19.02 19.51
N THR A 364 -8.50 -18.16 19.33
CA THR A 364 -8.05 -17.23 20.38
C THR A 364 -9.14 -16.22 20.72
N ILE A 365 -9.75 -15.58 19.70
CA ILE A 365 -10.87 -14.65 19.89
C ILE A 365 -12.02 -15.33 20.64
N ASP A 366 -12.41 -16.54 20.21
CA ASP A 366 -13.48 -17.31 20.86
C ASP A 366 -13.12 -17.65 22.33
N SER A 367 -11.85 -17.97 22.63
CA SER A 367 -11.39 -18.28 24.00
C SER A 367 -11.47 -17.09 24.96
N LEU A 368 -11.38 -15.86 24.46
CA LEU A 368 -11.48 -14.64 25.27
C LEU A 368 -12.93 -14.26 25.60
N GLY A 369 -13.92 -14.91 24.98
CA GLY A 369 -15.34 -14.68 25.21
C GLY A 369 -15.72 -13.20 25.05
N PRO A 370 -16.40 -12.56 26.02
CA PRO A 370 -16.88 -11.18 25.89
C PRO A 370 -15.76 -10.13 25.89
N LYS A 371 -14.51 -10.53 26.17
CA LYS A 371 -13.34 -9.64 26.14
C LYS A 371 -12.77 -9.45 24.74
N SER A 372 -13.26 -10.17 23.74
CA SER A 372 -12.94 -9.93 22.33
C SER A 372 -14.21 -10.00 21.46
N SER A 373 -14.21 -9.35 20.30
CA SER A 373 -15.34 -9.39 19.38
C SER A 373 -15.16 -10.45 18.29
N ILE A 374 -16.12 -11.38 18.19
CA ILE A 374 -16.22 -12.34 17.07
C ILE A 374 -16.80 -11.65 15.82
N GLU A 375 -17.76 -10.77 16.02
CA GLU A 375 -18.28 -9.83 15.02
C GLU A 375 -17.30 -8.65 14.85
N ALA A 376 -17.14 -8.16 13.63
CA ALA A 376 -16.29 -7.00 13.38
C ALA A 376 -16.91 -5.73 13.97
N VAL A 377 -16.06 -4.84 14.46
CA VAL A 377 -16.45 -3.49 14.89
C VAL A 377 -15.85 -2.50 13.90
N THR A 378 -16.64 -1.50 13.49
CA THR A 378 -16.19 -0.37 12.66
C THR A 378 -16.10 0.91 13.48
N THR A 379 -15.27 1.84 13.04
CA THR A 379 -15.15 3.16 13.67
C THR A 379 -16.09 4.15 13.02
N SER A 380 -16.42 5.25 13.70
CA SER A 380 -17.22 6.32 13.09
C SER A 380 -16.48 7.08 11.97
N LEU A 381 -15.14 7.00 11.94
CA LEU A 381 -14.28 7.68 10.97
C LEU A 381 -13.88 6.79 9.77
N SER A 382 -14.08 5.48 9.89
CA SER A 382 -13.67 4.49 8.89
C SER A 382 -14.55 3.25 8.97
N ASP A 383 -15.07 2.85 7.81
CA ASP A 383 -15.82 1.60 7.61
C ASP A 383 -14.94 0.34 7.63
N ASP A 384 -13.64 0.47 7.94
CA ASP A 384 -12.74 -0.67 7.99
C ASP A 384 -13.03 -1.57 9.20
N PRO A 385 -13.39 -2.84 8.96
CA PRO A 385 -13.72 -3.77 10.03
C PRO A 385 -12.48 -4.12 10.86
N GLY A 386 -12.66 -4.20 12.18
CA GLY A 386 -11.60 -4.56 13.11
C GLY A 386 -12.05 -5.49 14.23
N ILE A 387 -11.07 -6.02 14.95
CA ILE A 387 -11.28 -6.80 16.17
C ILE A 387 -11.29 -5.83 17.35
N CYS A 388 -12.32 -5.89 18.20
CA CYS A 388 -12.31 -5.23 19.49
C CYS A 388 -11.71 -6.16 20.55
N VAL A 389 -10.81 -5.65 21.38
CA VAL A 389 -10.24 -6.35 22.54
C VAL A 389 -10.36 -5.46 23.77
N ILE A 390 -10.83 -6.00 24.88
CA ILE A 390 -10.93 -5.29 26.15
C ILE A 390 -9.72 -5.68 27.00
N GLY A 391 -8.88 -4.70 27.31
CA GLY A 391 -7.68 -4.85 28.14
C GLY A 391 -7.97 -5.26 29.58
N SER A 392 -6.92 -5.61 30.31
CA SER A 392 -7.02 -5.84 31.75
C SER A 392 -7.07 -4.52 32.52
N SER A 393 -6.56 -3.43 31.92
CA SER A 393 -6.75 -2.05 32.40
C SER A 393 -8.20 -1.56 32.33
N GLY A 394 -9.03 -2.16 31.47
CA GLY A 394 -10.39 -1.71 31.18
C GLY A 394 -10.55 -0.93 29.87
N LEU A 395 -9.44 -0.49 29.27
CA LEU A 395 -9.44 0.14 27.94
C LEU A 395 -9.93 -0.82 26.84
N ALA A 396 -10.44 -0.26 25.75
CA ALA A 396 -10.81 -1.00 24.56
C ALA A 396 -9.84 -0.69 23.42
N TYR A 397 -9.40 -1.73 22.73
CA TYR A 397 -8.49 -1.64 21.59
C TYR A 397 -9.19 -2.11 20.33
N HIS A 398 -9.02 -1.37 19.25
CA HIS A 398 -9.49 -1.71 17.91
C HIS A 398 -8.30 -2.07 17.04
N ILE A 399 -8.28 -3.30 16.53
CA ILE A 399 -7.21 -3.84 15.69
C ILE A 399 -7.73 -3.97 14.26
N GLN A 400 -7.10 -3.25 13.33
CA GLN A 400 -7.46 -3.24 11.91
C GLN A 400 -6.34 -3.81 11.04
N GLY A 401 -6.73 -4.45 9.95
CA GLY A 401 -5.81 -4.94 8.93
C GLY A 401 -5.19 -3.78 8.15
N ARG A 402 -3.91 -3.88 7.81
CA ARG A 402 -3.22 -2.91 6.95
C ARG A 402 -2.74 -3.60 5.67
N PRO A 403 -3.00 -3.05 4.48
CA PRO A 403 -2.33 -3.49 3.26
C PRO A 403 -0.82 -3.31 3.45
N SER A 404 -0.10 -4.42 3.58
CA SER A 404 1.34 -4.45 3.87
C SER A 404 1.91 -5.84 3.54
N ASP A 405 3.16 -6.09 3.92
CA ASP A 405 3.76 -7.44 3.89
C ASP A 405 3.18 -8.40 4.94
N GLY A 406 2.11 -8.00 5.63
CA GLY A 406 1.42 -8.78 6.65
C GLY A 406 2.10 -8.74 8.02
N ALA A 407 3.10 -7.86 8.21
CA ALA A 407 3.91 -7.81 9.43
C ALA A 407 3.37 -6.85 10.51
N LYS A 408 2.42 -5.97 10.18
CA LYS A 408 1.87 -4.97 11.10
C LYS A 408 0.35 -4.79 10.94
N PHE A 409 -0.28 -4.41 12.05
CA PHE A 409 -1.69 -4.05 12.15
C PHE A 409 -1.81 -2.62 12.69
N ILE A 410 -2.91 -1.97 12.35
CA ILE A 410 -3.25 -0.66 12.93
C ILE A 410 -3.97 -0.94 14.25
N VAL A 411 -3.55 -0.29 15.32
CA VAL A 411 -4.15 -0.44 16.65
C VAL A 411 -4.51 0.93 17.16
N THR A 412 -5.75 1.08 17.62
CA THR A 412 -6.25 2.32 18.20
C THR A 412 -6.89 2.03 19.55
N ALA A 413 -6.52 2.79 20.57
CA ALA A 413 -7.07 2.70 21.92
C ALA A 413 -8.25 3.65 22.11
N TYR A 414 -9.21 3.20 22.90
CA TYR A 414 -10.44 3.89 23.26
C TYR A 414 -10.74 3.65 24.75
N PRO A 415 -11.49 4.55 25.40
CA PRO A 415 -11.77 4.43 26.82
C PRO A 415 -12.73 3.27 27.12
N SER A 416 -13.60 2.90 26.17
CA SER A 416 -14.42 1.68 26.26
C SER A 416 -14.92 1.20 24.90
N LYS A 417 -15.48 -0.02 24.87
CA LYS A 417 -15.99 -0.65 23.63
C LYS A 417 -17.04 0.20 22.92
N SER A 418 -17.90 0.92 23.65
CA SER A 418 -18.94 1.77 23.04
C SER A 418 -18.38 3.00 22.33
N HIS A 419 -17.15 3.42 22.65
CA HIS A 419 -16.53 4.60 22.08
C HIS A 419 -15.93 4.32 20.69
N ILE A 420 -15.61 3.07 20.36
CA ILE A 420 -15.07 2.70 19.03
C ILE A 420 -16.03 3.15 17.92
N SER A 421 -17.32 2.87 18.07
CA SER A 421 -18.35 3.21 17.08
C SER A 421 -19.03 4.56 17.33
N LYS A 422 -18.61 5.32 18.35
CA LYS A 422 -19.25 6.58 18.72
C LYS A 422 -18.81 7.69 17.77
N ALA A 423 -19.78 8.46 17.25
CA ALA A 423 -19.50 9.62 16.42
C ALA A 423 -18.75 10.70 17.22
N GLY A 424 -17.66 11.23 16.66
CA GLY A 424 -16.83 12.26 17.29
C GLY A 424 -15.82 11.74 18.31
N SER A 425 -15.82 10.45 18.65
CA SER A 425 -14.79 9.88 19.53
C SER A 425 -13.49 9.66 18.76
N ILE A 426 -12.42 10.32 19.20
CA ILE A 426 -11.07 10.18 18.65
C ILE A 426 -10.32 9.15 19.50
N GLY A 427 -9.80 8.12 18.84
CA GLY A 427 -8.96 7.13 19.50
C GLY A 427 -7.48 7.48 19.42
N ILE A 428 -6.68 6.92 20.32
CA ILE A 428 -5.22 7.14 20.37
C ILE A 428 -4.53 6.01 19.60
N PRO A 429 -3.79 6.29 18.51
CA PRO A 429 -3.08 5.27 17.75
C PRO A 429 -1.91 4.69 18.55
N LEU A 430 -1.71 3.38 18.47
CA LEU A 430 -0.64 2.67 19.15
C LEU A 430 0.33 2.02 18.16
N CYS A 431 1.63 2.16 18.43
CA CYS A 431 2.69 1.52 17.67
C CYS A 431 3.18 0.27 18.39
N ILE A 432 2.75 -0.89 17.91
CA ILE A 432 3.25 -2.19 18.38
C ILE A 432 4.23 -2.72 17.35
N ASP A 433 5.48 -2.90 17.77
CA ASP A 433 6.47 -3.58 16.96
C ASP A 433 6.35 -5.09 17.10
N SER A 434 6.07 -5.77 15.98
CA SER A 434 6.12 -7.21 15.93
C SER A 434 7.58 -7.65 16.07
N GLN A 435 7.93 -8.31 17.18
CA GLN A 435 9.26 -8.87 17.35
C GLN A 435 9.46 -9.97 16.29
N LYS A 436 10.41 -9.77 15.37
CA LYS A 436 10.87 -10.84 14.48
C LYS A 436 11.55 -11.91 15.34
N VAL A 437 10.85 -12.99 15.65
CA VAL A 437 11.42 -14.10 16.40
C VAL A 437 12.45 -14.81 15.50
N GLY A 438 13.73 -14.64 15.79
CA GLY A 438 14.83 -15.40 15.15
C GLY A 438 14.95 -15.24 13.63
N GLY A 439 14.46 -14.14 13.05
CA GLY A 439 14.46 -13.92 11.60
C GLY A 439 13.40 -14.70 10.82
N LEU A 440 12.50 -15.42 11.49
CA LEU A 440 11.37 -16.13 10.87
C LEU A 440 10.23 -15.15 10.58
N GLN A 441 9.71 -15.18 9.35
CA GLN A 441 8.52 -14.43 8.97
C GLN A 441 7.27 -15.22 9.38
N LEU A 442 6.60 -14.76 10.44
CA LEU A 442 5.36 -15.37 10.92
C LEU A 442 4.18 -15.00 10.00
N PRO A 443 3.21 -15.90 9.80
CA PRO A 443 1.94 -15.56 9.16
C PRO A 443 1.21 -14.43 9.91
N ALA A 444 0.52 -13.56 9.19
CA ALA A 444 -0.19 -12.41 9.77
C ALA A 444 -1.22 -12.81 10.83
N GLY A 445 -1.83 -14.02 10.75
CA GLY A 445 -2.73 -14.53 11.77
C GLY A 445 -2.06 -14.76 13.12
N ASP A 446 -0.83 -15.25 13.13
CA ASP A 446 -0.08 -15.51 14.37
C ASP A 446 0.36 -14.17 14.99
N ILE A 447 0.78 -13.22 14.17
CA ILE A 447 1.12 -11.85 14.60
C ILE A 447 -0.12 -11.17 15.20
N CYS A 448 -1.26 -11.22 14.52
CA CYS A 448 -2.51 -10.65 15.02
C CYS A 448 -2.95 -11.32 16.34
N THR A 449 -2.75 -12.64 16.46
CA THR A 449 -3.02 -13.38 17.70
C THR A 449 -2.16 -12.84 18.85
N SER A 450 -0.88 -12.57 18.59
CA SER A 450 0.01 -11.94 19.57
C SER A 450 -0.50 -10.56 19.99
N TYR A 451 -1.03 -9.75 19.06
CA TYR A 451 -1.58 -8.42 19.38
C TYR A 451 -2.82 -8.57 20.27
N VAL A 452 -3.75 -9.45 19.90
CA VAL A 452 -4.98 -9.72 20.68
C VAL A 452 -4.63 -10.14 22.12
N LEU A 453 -3.70 -11.08 22.28
CA LEU A 453 -3.29 -11.57 23.60
C LEU A 453 -2.53 -10.51 24.41
N SER A 454 -1.62 -9.77 23.78
CA SER A 454 -0.85 -8.72 24.45
C SER A 454 -1.77 -7.60 24.94
N LEU A 455 -2.63 -7.07 24.05
CA LEU A 455 -3.59 -6.02 24.41
C LEU A 455 -4.62 -6.48 25.43
N ARG A 456 -5.03 -7.76 25.42
CA ARG A 456 -5.87 -8.32 26.48
C ARG A 456 -5.19 -8.25 27.85
N HIS A 457 -3.88 -8.45 27.89
CA HIS A 457 -3.04 -8.41 29.09
C HIS A 457 -2.16 -7.15 29.13
N ASP A 458 -2.70 -6.03 28.65
CA ASP A 458 -2.07 -4.72 28.56
C ASP A 458 -1.27 -4.29 29.82
N THR A 459 -1.78 -4.52 31.02
CA THR A 459 -1.09 -4.19 32.28
C THR A 459 0.21 -4.98 32.49
N THR A 460 0.31 -6.18 31.93
CA THR A 460 1.54 -7.00 31.97
C THR A 460 2.40 -6.74 30.74
N SER A 461 1.78 -6.67 29.55
CA SER A 461 2.51 -6.50 28.29
C SER A 461 3.07 -5.09 28.10
N ARG A 462 2.62 -4.10 28.90
CA ARG A 462 3.12 -2.72 28.84
C ARG A 462 4.65 -2.66 28.89
N HIS A 463 5.27 -3.47 29.73
CA HIS A 463 6.73 -3.55 29.87
C HIS A 463 7.46 -4.10 28.63
N SER A 464 6.73 -4.56 27.61
CA SER A 464 7.26 -5.01 26.32
C SER A 464 6.75 -4.19 25.14
N ILE A 465 5.79 -3.27 25.36
CA ILE A 465 5.18 -2.44 24.32
C ILE A 465 5.17 -0.99 24.82
N PHE A 466 6.18 -0.23 24.40
CA PHE A 466 6.42 1.14 24.87
C PHE A 466 5.19 2.04 24.75
N THR A 467 4.47 2.04 23.61
CA THR A 467 3.29 2.91 23.46
C THR A 467 2.13 2.53 24.37
N VAL A 468 2.01 1.27 24.78
CA VAL A 468 0.99 0.84 25.75
C VAL A 468 1.39 1.26 27.16
N GLU A 469 2.67 1.13 27.53
CA GLU A 469 3.19 1.65 28.80
C GLU A 469 2.98 3.14 28.92
N HIS A 470 3.30 3.88 27.86
CA HIS A 470 3.12 5.31 27.80
C HIS A 470 1.65 5.72 28.00
N LEU A 471 0.73 5.11 27.24
CA LEU A 471 -0.70 5.37 27.37
C LEU A 471 -1.21 5.06 28.79
N LEU A 472 -0.84 3.92 29.36
CA LEU A 472 -1.31 3.53 30.69
C LEU A 472 -0.76 4.45 31.78
N HIS A 473 0.49 4.91 31.66
CA HIS A 473 1.06 5.88 32.59
C HIS A 473 0.31 7.22 32.54
N ILE A 474 -0.06 7.69 31.35
CA ILE A 474 -0.88 8.90 31.21
C ILE A 474 -2.26 8.69 31.80
N CYS A 475 -2.90 7.52 31.59
CA CYS A 475 -4.17 7.22 32.24
C CYS A 475 -4.05 7.22 33.77
N GLU A 476 -2.97 6.66 34.33
CA GLU A 476 -2.67 6.68 35.76
C GLU A 476 -2.51 8.14 36.26
N PHE A 477 -1.73 8.95 35.55
CA PHE A 477 -1.54 10.37 35.87
C PHE A 477 -2.85 11.19 35.78
N THR A 478 -3.67 10.96 34.75
CA THR A 478 -4.99 11.61 34.64
C THR A 478 -5.89 11.21 35.80
N ASN A 479 -5.84 9.96 36.27
CA ASN A 479 -6.63 9.53 37.43
C ASN A 479 -6.20 10.22 38.74
N GLU A 480 -4.95 10.64 38.86
CA GLU A 480 -4.44 11.39 40.02
C GLU A 480 -4.76 12.90 39.94
N SER A 481 -4.72 13.47 38.74
CA SER A 481 -4.90 14.91 38.50
C SER A 481 -6.34 15.33 38.23
N PHE A 482 -7.19 14.44 37.70
CA PHE A 482 -8.57 14.71 37.32
C PHE A 482 -9.56 14.02 38.27
N ASN A 483 -10.50 14.81 38.82
CA ASN A 483 -11.56 14.27 39.68
C ASN A 483 -12.69 13.68 38.83
N PHE A 484 -12.66 12.36 38.63
CA PHE A 484 -13.63 11.64 37.82
C PHE A 484 -15.07 11.74 38.37
N ASN A 485 -15.94 12.42 37.62
CA ASN A 485 -17.35 12.62 37.95
C ASN A 485 -18.29 11.53 37.36
N GLY A 486 -17.74 10.49 36.72
CA GLY A 486 -18.50 9.48 36.01
C GLY A 486 -18.56 9.68 34.49
N ASP A 487 -18.08 10.82 33.98
CA ASP A 487 -18.04 11.12 32.55
C ASP A 487 -16.75 10.60 31.90
N LEU A 488 -16.89 9.49 31.16
CA LEU A 488 -15.77 8.85 30.47
C LEU A 488 -15.29 9.65 29.24
N ASP A 489 -16.15 10.46 28.63
CA ASP A 489 -15.77 11.30 27.50
C ASP A 489 -14.84 12.42 27.98
N GLN A 490 -15.26 13.12 29.03
CA GLN A 490 -14.47 14.17 29.64
C GLN A 490 -13.12 13.63 30.14
N TRP A 491 -13.12 12.46 30.77
CA TRP A 491 -11.87 11.81 31.20
C TRP A 491 -10.95 11.51 30.01
N TRP A 492 -11.49 11.00 28.90
CA TRP A 492 -10.70 10.67 27.72
C TRP A 492 -10.12 11.92 27.04
N GLU A 493 -10.86 13.02 26.98
CA GLU A 493 -10.36 14.31 26.51
C GLU A 493 -9.11 14.75 27.31
N HIS A 494 -9.14 14.64 28.65
CA HIS A 494 -7.98 14.97 29.48
C HIS A 494 -6.81 14.00 29.30
N VAL A 495 -7.07 12.72 29.03
CA VAL A 495 -6.00 11.77 28.65
C VAL A 495 -5.34 12.20 27.34
N GLN A 496 -6.11 12.65 26.36
CA GLN A 496 -5.57 13.14 25.08
C GLN A 496 -4.77 14.44 25.27
N GLU A 497 -5.28 15.40 26.04
CA GLU A 497 -4.56 16.65 26.36
C GLU A 497 -3.23 16.36 27.09
N ASN A 498 -3.25 15.46 28.07
CA ASN A 498 -2.04 15.07 28.80
C ASN A 498 -1.02 14.34 27.90
N LEU A 499 -1.49 13.55 26.93
CA LEU A 499 -0.64 12.91 25.93
C LEU A 499 0.02 13.96 25.03
N GLU A 500 -0.75 14.92 24.51
CA GLU A 500 -0.23 16.01 23.67
C GLU A 500 0.82 16.84 24.42
N MET A 501 0.55 17.22 25.67
CA MET A 501 1.51 17.95 26.50
C MET A 501 2.80 17.15 26.77
N PHE A 502 2.71 15.82 26.83
CA PHE A 502 3.87 14.96 27.02
C PHE A 502 4.69 14.82 25.73
N GLU A 503 4.02 14.71 24.57
CA GLU A 503 4.66 14.66 23.25
C GLU A 503 5.37 15.99 22.91
N ASP A 504 4.82 17.12 23.33
CA ASP A 504 5.42 18.45 23.19
C ASP A 504 6.51 18.77 24.23
N GLY A 505 6.88 17.80 25.09
CA GLY A 505 7.94 17.95 26.09
C GLY A 505 7.56 18.74 27.34
N GLY A 506 6.29 19.07 27.54
CA GLY A 506 5.81 19.91 28.66
C GLY A 506 5.82 19.23 30.04
N PHE A 507 6.05 17.91 30.11
CA PHE A 507 5.94 17.14 31.36
C PHE A 507 7.27 16.84 32.05
N PHE A 508 8.37 16.78 31.29
CA PHE A 508 9.70 16.84 31.87
C PHE A 508 10.21 18.26 31.69
N GLY A 509 10.31 19.00 32.79
CA GLY A 509 11.19 20.16 32.85
C GLY A 509 12.65 19.71 32.69
N HIS A 510 13.01 19.21 31.52
CA HIS A 510 14.29 19.59 30.97
C HIS A 510 14.09 21.04 30.56
N GLU A 511 14.49 21.95 31.46
CA GLU A 511 15.22 23.11 30.98
C GLU A 511 16.22 22.53 29.97
N GLU A 512 15.91 22.64 28.68
CA GLU A 512 16.95 22.84 27.70
C GLU A 512 17.69 24.05 28.26
N GLU A 513 18.76 23.79 29.03
CA GLU A 513 19.85 24.73 29.13
C GLU A 513 20.14 25.03 27.67
N HIS A 514 19.63 26.19 27.24
CA HIS A 514 20.04 26.84 26.02
C HIS A 514 21.55 26.63 25.97
N ASP A 515 22.03 25.90 24.96
CA ASP A 515 23.41 26.00 24.54
C ASP A 515 23.60 27.47 24.14
N GLU A 516 23.85 28.33 25.13
CA GLU A 516 24.30 29.69 24.93
C GLU A 516 25.65 29.55 24.24
N ASP A 517 25.63 29.86 22.94
CA ASP A 517 26.75 30.06 22.04
C ASP A 517 28.09 30.24 22.78
N TRP A 518 28.83 29.13 22.94
CA TRP A 518 30.21 29.21 23.40
C TRP A 518 31.08 29.64 22.21
N GLU A 519 31.01 30.92 21.84
CA GLU A 519 32.10 31.55 21.11
C GLU A 519 33.26 31.73 22.09
N PRO A 520 34.42 31.07 21.88
CA PRO A 520 35.57 31.33 22.71
C PRO A 520 36.08 32.74 22.42
N ASP A 521 35.86 33.66 23.36
CA ASP A 521 36.60 34.93 23.42
C ASP A 521 38.08 34.61 23.61
N VAL A 522 38.82 34.52 22.50
CA VAL A 522 40.28 34.44 22.52
C VAL A 522 40.82 35.86 22.68
N PRO A 523 41.46 36.21 23.82
CA PRO A 523 42.14 37.48 23.92
C PRO A 523 43.39 37.44 23.05
N ASP A 524 43.57 38.43 22.18
CA ASP A 524 44.78 38.60 21.37
C ASP A 524 46.04 38.57 22.27
N GLY A 525 46.85 37.50 22.13
CA GLY A 525 48.21 37.43 22.70
C GLY A 525 48.52 36.33 23.72
N ALA A 526 47.67 35.33 23.94
CA ALA A 526 48.02 34.20 24.82
C ALA A 526 48.88 33.14 24.09
N PRO A 527 50.02 32.70 24.66
CA PRO A 527 50.90 31.70 24.05
C PRO A 527 50.31 30.30 24.18
N THR A 528 50.33 29.50 23.11
CA THR A 528 50.00 28.06 23.16
C THR A 528 51.13 27.27 23.83
N PRO A 529 50.85 26.45 24.86
CA PRO A 529 51.82 25.49 25.37
C PRO A 529 51.38 24.03 25.15
N ASP A 530 52.38 23.23 24.78
CA ASP A 530 52.35 21.82 24.37
C ASP A 530 52.00 20.79 25.47
N MET A 531 51.50 19.62 25.02
CA MET A 531 51.86 18.23 25.38
C MET A 531 51.77 17.69 26.85
N PHE A 532 50.77 16.79 27.03
CA PHE A 532 50.67 15.57 27.89
C PHE A 532 50.61 15.71 29.45
N PRO A 533 50.11 14.71 30.23
CA PRO A 533 49.59 13.36 29.93
C PRO A 533 48.22 12.97 30.59
N GLU A 534 47.70 11.79 30.22
CA GLU A 534 46.49 11.11 30.74
C GLU A 534 46.49 10.85 32.27
N GLU A 535 45.32 10.99 32.90
CA GLU A 535 44.99 10.44 34.24
C GLU A 535 43.58 9.83 34.27
N PRO A 536 43.31 8.86 35.18
CA PRO A 536 42.51 7.67 34.90
C PRO A 536 41.01 7.76 35.29
N GLU A 537 40.18 6.94 34.64
CA GLU A 537 38.75 6.78 34.95
C GLU A 537 38.50 6.26 36.39
N PRO A 538 37.53 6.83 37.13
CA PRO A 538 37.09 6.30 38.41
C PRO A 538 36.08 5.14 38.24
N PRO A 539 35.96 4.25 39.25
CA PRO A 539 35.39 2.92 39.09
C PRO A 539 33.85 2.88 39.11
N GLU A 540 33.30 1.85 38.45
CA GLU A 540 31.89 1.47 38.47
C GLU A 540 31.34 1.39 39.91
N GLN A 541 30.28 2.17 40.19
CA GLN A 541 29.49 2.02 41.41
C GLN A 541 28.20 1.27 41.12
N GLU A 542 27.98 0.25 41.95
CA GLU A 542 26.88 -0.69 41.94
C GLU A 542 25.51 0.00 42.01
N ARG A 543 24.61 -0.40 41.12
CA ARG A 543 23.20 -0.01 41.11
C ARG A 543 22.52 -0.44 42.42
N PRO A 544 21.81 0.43 43.14
CA PRO A 544 20.88 -0.01 44.17
C PRO A 544 19.70 -0.73 43.52
N ARG A 545 19.65 -2.04 43.74
CA ARG A 545 18.50 -2.91 43.50
C ARG A 545 17.48 -2.62 44.60
N TRP A 546 16.36 -1.96 44.28
CA TRP A 546 15.25 -1.80 45.21
C TRP A 546 14.07 -2.69 44.83
N SER A 547 13.57 -3.35 45.87
CA SER A 547 12.63 -4.44 45.93
C SER A 547 11.20 -3.98 45.67
N GLY A 548 10.45 -4.81 44.95
CA GLY A 548 9.02 -4.62 44.76
C GLY A 548 8.24 -4.69 46.06
N ALA A 549 7.19 -3.87 46.12
CA ALA A 549 6.05 -4.03 47.01
C ALA A 549 4.80 -3.76 46.17
N THR A 550 3.92 -4.76 46.10
CA THR A 550 2.63 -4.74 45.39
C THR A 550 1.59 -3.94 46.19
N ILE A 551 0.60 -3.36 45.49
CA ILE A 551 -0.55 -2.64 46.07
C ILE A 551 -1.33 -3.47 47.11
N ASP A 552 -1.26 -4.81 47.02
CA ASP A 552 -1.87 -5.72 48.00
C ASP A 552 -1.24 -5.61 49.40
N GLU A 553 0.06 -5.30 49.54
CA GLU A 553 0.72 -5.09 50.85
C GLU A 553 0.35 -3.74 51.49
N LEU A 554 0.01 -2.74 50.67
CA LEU A 554 -0.48 -1.44 51.16
C LEU A 554 -1.90 -1.57 51.74
N MET A 555 -2.74 -2.38 51.09
CA MET A 555 -4.14 -2.62 51.49
C MET A 555 -4.25 -3.45 52.78
N GLU A 556 -3.30 -4.33 53.06
CA GLU A 556 -3.27 -5.14 54.29
C GLU A 556 -2.77 -4.34 55.50
N ASN A 557 -1.82 -3.43 55.30
CA ASN A 557 -1.32 -2.53 56.35
C ASN A 557 -2.35 -1.46 56.78
N MET A 558 -3.21 -1.01 55.86
CA MET A 558 -4.31 -0.08 56.19
C MET A 558 -5.44 -0.71 57.02
N ARG A 559 -5.57 -2.05 57.05
CA ARG A 559 -6.61 -2.74 57.83
C ARG A 559 -6.23 -2.97 59.31
N ASN A 560 -4.95 -2.83 59.67
CA ASN A 560 -4.43 -3.26 60.98
C ASN A 560 -4.03 -2.13 61.95
N PHE A 561 -4.43 -0.87 61.72
CA PHE A 561 -4.16 0.19 62.71
C PHE A 561 -5.17 0.16 63.87
N PRO A 562 -4.73 0.02 65.15
CA PRO A 562 -5.62 0.01 66.30
C PRO A 562 -6.20 1.39 66.62
N ARG A 563 -7.49 1.44 66.97
CA ARG A 563 -8.09 2.56 67.69
C ARG A 563 -7.55 2.63 69.11
N GLY A 564 -7.10 3.81 69.53
CA GLY A 564 -7.42 4.31 70.88
C GLY A 564 -6.29 4.95 71.70
N MET A 565 -6.73 6.00 72.42
CA MET A 565 -6.19 6.63 73.63
C MET A 565 -5.04 7.63 73.43
N GLU A 566 -5.30 8.93 73.57
CA GLU A 566 -5.46 9.70 74.84
C GLU A 566 -4.14 9.82 75.60
N GLU A 567 -3.71 11.06 75.86
CA GLU A 567 -3.01 11.53 77.07
C GLU A 567 -2.84 13.06 76.91
N GLU A 568 -3.57 13.85 77.71
CA GLU A 568 -3.06 14.50 78.93
C GLU A 568 -1.83 15.40 78.69
N THR A 569 -2.08 16.71 78.56
CA THR A 569 -1.54 17.73 79.47
C THR A 569 -2.29 19.06 79.31
#